data_AF-A0A4V0I8Q3-F1
#
_entry.id   AF-A0A4V0I8Q3-F1
#
_cell.length_a   1.000
_cell.length_b   1.000
_cell.length_c   1.000
_cell.angle_alpha   90.00
_cell.angle_beta   90.00
_cell.angle_gamma   90.00
#
_symmetry.space_group_name_H-M   'P 1'
#
loop_
_entity.id
_entity.type
_entity.pdbx_description
1 polymer ?
#
loop_
_entity_poly.entity_id
_entity_poly.type
_entity_poly.pdbx_seq_one_letter_code
_entity_poly.pdbx_strand_id
1 'polypeptide(L)'
;MGVADVVRTVAKAVARVTNPTDPLDRIRLRILQLMPDYRDAHKLVAWEYAFKGVASDTNESDVGRMLQEVFDFGMLNAYAQFDGPRTVAAFRQLSDWLAERGVVVAVPEPRELTKW
;
A
#
# COMPACT_ATOMS: atom_id res chain seq x y z
N MET A 1 9.73 9.74 4.87
CA MET A 1 9.28 8.36 4.76
C MET A 1 8.76 8.18 3.36
N GLY A 2 9.47 7.44 2.50
CA GLY A 2 9.07 7.37 1.10
C GLY A 2 7.76 6.61 0.88
N VAL A 3 7.20 6.68 -0.33
CA VAL A 3 5.96 5.97 -0.68
C VAL A 3 6.04 4.49 -0.33
N ALA A 4 7.20 3.85 -0.58
CA ALA A 4 7.39 2.44 -0.26
C ALA A 4 7.30 2.15 1.25
N ASP A 5 7.87 3.03 2.07
CA ASP A 5 7.83 2.90 3.53
C ASP A 5 6.41 3.15 4.08
N VAL A 6 5.66 4.05 3.45
CA VAL A 6 4.25 4.30 3.78
C VAL A 6 3.39 3.10 3.43
N VAL A 7 3.52 2.53 2.23
CA VAL A 7 2.82 1.29 1.84
C VAL A 7 3.05 0.17 2.85
N ARG A 8 4.31 -0.06 3.25
CA ARG A 8 4.65 -1.05 4.29
C ARG A 8 3.98 -0.74 5.62
N THR A 9 3.95 0.53 6.02
CA THR A 9 3.38 0.98 7.31
C THR A 9 1.87 0.79 7.33
N VAL A 10 1.19 1.21 6.26
CA VAL A 10 -0.26 1.05 6.11
C VAL A 10 -0.64 -0.43 6.05
N ALA A 11 0.10 -1.24 5.28
CA ALA A 11 -0.12 -2.68 5.22
C ALA A 11 -0.01 -3.33 6.62
N LYS A 12 1.01 -2.97 7.41
CA LYS A 12 1.13 -3.46 8.79
C LYS A 12 -0.04 -3.02 9.67
N ALA A 13 -0.56 -1.81 9.50
CA ALA A 13 -1.72 -1.33 10.23
C ALA A 13 -2.99 -2.12 9.87
N VAL A 14 -3.25 -2.34 8.58
CA VAL A 14 -4.35 -3.20 8.09
C VAL A 14 -4.25 -4.58 8.72
N ALA A 15 -3.09 -5.23 8.66
CA ALA A 15 -2.87 -6.56 9.23
C ALA A 15 -3.20 -6.64 10.73
N ARG A 16 -2.91 -5.58 11.48
CA ARG A 16 -3.11 -5.52 12.93
C ARG A 16 -4.60 -5.45 13.29
N VAL A 17 -5.39 -4.77 12.47
CA VAL A 17 -6.82 -4.56 12.69
C VAL A 17 -7.63 -5.73 12.16
N THR A 18 -7.29 -6.23 10.96
CA THR A 18 -8.10 -7.24 10.27
C THR A 18 -7.69 -8.67 10.60
N ASN A 19 -6.44 -8.89 11.02
CA ASN A 19 -5.87 -10.21 11.31
C ASN A 19 -6.25 -11.26 10.24
N PRO A 20 -5.85 -11.06 8.97
CA PRO A 20 -6.37 -11.85 7.85
C PRO A 20 -6.03 -13.33 7.99
N THR A 21 -7.07 -14.18 7.92
CA THR A 21 -6.95 -15.64 7.93
C THR A 21 -6.88 -16.21 6.52
N ASP A 22 -7.45 -15.50 5.54
CA ASP A 22 -7.44 -15.91 4.13
C ASP A 22 -5.99 -15.96 3.58
N PRO A 23 -5.58 -17.08 2.97
CA PRO A 23 -4.23 -17.22 2.43
C PRO A 23 -3.86 -16.19 1.37
N LEU A 24 -4.80 -15.78 0.51
CA LEU A 24 -4.55 -14.78 -0.54
C LEU A 24 -4.32 -13.41 0.10
N ASP A 25 -5.15 -13.01 1.07
CA ASP A 25 -4.97 -11.74 1.79
C ASP A 25 -3.63 -11.70 2.53
N ARG A 26 -3.21 -12.82 3.13
CA ARG A 26 -1.91 -12.95 3.80
C ARG A 26 -0.73 -12.79 2.82
N ILE A 27 -0.83 -13.38 1.62
CA ILE A 27 0.22 -13.24 0.60
C ILE A 27 0.26 -11.81 0.07
N ARG A 28 -0.89 -11.23 -0.29
CA ARG A 28 -1.00 -9.83 -0.76
C ARG A 28 -0.44 -8.86 0.26
N LEU A 29 -0.81 -9.03 1.53
CA LEU A 29 -0.28 -8.25 2.63
C LEU A 29 1.25 -8.36 2.70
N ARG A 30 1.81 -9.57 2.57
CA ARG A 30 3.25 -9.76 2.61
C ARG A 30 3.95 -9.05 1.45
N ILE A 31 3.39 -9.10 0.24
CA ILE A 31 3.94 -8.41 -0.93
C ILE A 31 3.97 -6.89 -0.71
N LEU A 32 2.89 -6.29 -0.18
CA LEU A 32 2.87 -4.86 0.15
C LEU A 32 3.96 -4.48 1.15
N GLN A 33 4.17 -5.31 2.19
CA GLN A 33 5.20 -5.05 3.20
C GLN A 33 6.64 -5.09 2.65
N LEU A 34 6.86 -5.78 1.53
CA LEU A 34 8.16 -5.92 0.87
C LEU A 34 8.47 -4.77 -0.09
N MET A 35 7.54 -3.83 -0.34
CA MET A 35 7.76 -2.76 -1.32
C MET A 35 9.09 -1.99 -1.12
N PRO A 36 9.52 -1.65 0.12
CA PRO A 36 10.83 -1.02 0.33
C PRO A 36 12.01 -1.88 -0.17
N ASP A 37 11.95 -3.20 0.02
CA ASP A 37 13.01 -4.11 -0.40
C ASP A 37 13.07 -4.16 -1.94
N TYR A 38 11.92 -4.15 -2.60
CA TYR A 38 11.84 -4.06 -4.07
C TYR A 38 12.30 -2.69 -4.58
N ARG A 39 12.02 -1.58 -3.88
CA ARG A 39 12.54 -0.25 -4.22
C ARG A 39 14.07 -0.26 -4.15
N ASP A 40 14.64 -0.74 -3.05
CA ASP A 40 16.08 -0.74 -2.80
C ASP A 40 16.84 -1.62 -3.79
N ALA A 41 16.19 -2.68 -4.29
CA ALA A 41 16.71 -3.52 -5.36
C ALA A 41 16.49 -2.97 -6.79
N HIS A 42 15.82 -1.81 -6.95
CA HIS A 42 15.35 -1.28 -8.24
C HIS A 42 14.47 -2.27 -9.02
N LYS A 43 13.58 -2.98 -8.32
CA LYS A 43 12.68 -4.02 -8.84
C LYS A 43 11.20 -3.73 -8.59
N LEU A 44 10.77 -2.46 -8.55
CA LEU A 44 9.34 -2.11 -8.36
C LEU A 44 8.40 -2.74 -9.40
N VAL A 45 8.87 -2.97 -10.63
CA VAL A 45 8.12 -3.72 -11.65
C VAL A 45 7.83 -5.17 -11.19
N ALA A 46 8.80 -5.83 -10.56
CA ALA A 46 8.61 -7.18 -10.05
C ALA A 46 7.68 -7.22 -8.83
N TRP A 47 7.66 -6.15 -8.02
CA TRP A 47 6.70 -5.98 -6.93
C TRP A 47 5.26 -5.89 -7.46
N GLU A 48 5.04 -5.09 -8.51
CA GLU A 48 3.75 -5.01 -9.19
C GLU A 48 3.31 -6.37 -9.73
N TYR A 49 4.19 -7.07 -10.45
CA TYR A 49 3.87 -8.39 -10.98
C TYR A 49 3.57 -9.40 -9.88
N ALA A 50 4.30 -9.35 -8.76
CA ALA A 50 4.03 -10.21 -7.62
C ALA A 50 2.63 -9.95 -7.04
N PHE A 51 2.24 -8.69 -6.85
CA PHE A 51 0.93 -8.34 -6.30
C PHE A 51 -0.19 -8.74 -7.27
N LYS A 52 -0.07 -8.36 -8.54
CA LYS A 52 -1.06 -8.68 -9.59
C LYS A 52 -1.18 -10.19 -9.85
N GLY A 53 -0.09 -10.94 -9.75
CA GLY A 53 -0.11 -12.40 -9.90
C GLY A 53 -0.90 -13.14 -8.81
N VAL A 54 -1.12 -12.50 -7.66
CA VAL A 54 -1.94 -13.01 -6.54
C VAL A 54 -3.32 -12.33 -6.51
N ALA A 55 -3.51 -11.27 -7.29
CA ALA A 55 -4.78 -10.62 -7.49
C ALA A 55 -5.65 -11.44 -8.46
N SER A 56 -6.37 -12.46 -7.97
CA SER A 56 -7.50 -12.99 -8.75
C SER A 56 -8.62 -11.95 -8.81
N ASP A 57 -9.32 -11.88 -9.95
CA ASP A 57 -10.39 -10.92 -10.29
C ASP A 57 -11.61 -10.93 -9.33
N THR A 58 -11.60 -11.71 -8.26
CA THR A 58 -12.79 -12.01 -7.44
C THR A 58 -12.58 -11.96 -5.94
N ASN A 59 -11.45 -11.46 -5.43
CA ASN A 59 -11.32 -11.28 -3.99
C ASN A 59 -12.06 -10.01 -3.53
N GLU A 60 -13.38 -10.15 -3.41
CA GLU A 60 -14.32 -9.11 -2.97
C GLU A 60 -14.32 -8.93 -1.43
N SER A 61 -13.42 -9.59 -0.71
CA SER A 61 -13.33 -9.43 0.75
C SER A 61 -13.00 -7.98 1.12
N ASP A 62 -13.52 -7.51 2.25
CA ASP A 62 -13.24 -6.16 2.74
C ASP A 62 -11.74 -5.93 2.93
N VAL A 63 -11.01 -6.97 3.38
CA VAL A 63 -9.55 -6.93 3.51
C VAL A 63 -8.89 -6.87 2.14
N GLY A 64 -9.32 -7.69 1.19
CA GLY A 64 -8.83 -7.69 -0.17
C GLY A 64 -8.95 -6.32 -0.82
N ARG A 65 -10.08 -5.63 -0.60
CA ARG A 65 -10.30 -4.24 -1.03
C ARG A 65 -9.34 -3.27 -0.35
N MET A 66 -9.15 -3.37 0.97
CA MET A 66 -8.17 -2.52 1.66
C MET A 66 -6.76 -2.71 1.11
N LEU A 67 -6.34 -3.95 0.87
CA LEU A 67 -5.01 -4.24 0.32
C LEU A 67 -4.87 -3.73 -1.12
N GLN A 68 -5.94 -3.73 -1.91
CA GLN A 68 -5.96 -3.16 -3.25
C GLN A 68 -5.77 -1.63 -3.22
N GLU A 69 -6.49 -0.90 -2.35
CA GLU A 69 -6.34 0.55 -2.22
C GLU A 69 -4.91 0.95 -1.79
N VAL A 70 -4.29 0.15 -0.92
CA VAL A 70 -2.88 0.34 -0.51
C VAL A 70 -1.93 0.10 -1.68
N PHE A 71 -2.21 -0.89 -2.52
CA PHE A 71 -1.44 -1.15 -3.74
C PHE A 71 -1.56 0.00 -4.74
N ASP A 72 -2.77 0.48 -5.00
CA ASP A 72 -3.05 1.56 -5.93
C ASP A 72 -2.34 2.87 -5.51
N PHE A 73 -2.30 3.14 -4.20
CA PHE A 73 -1.49 4.23 -3.66
C PHE A 73 0.02 4.03 -3.95
N GLY A 74 0.56 2.83 -3.73
CA GLY A 74 1.96 2.52 -4.03
C GLY A 74 2.33 2.71 -5.51
N MET A 75 1.36 2.52 -6.40
CA MET A 75 1.53 2.65 -7.86
C MET A 75 1.55 4.11 -8.34
N LEU A 76 1.02 5.08 -7.58
CA LEU A 76 0.86 6.47 -8.02
C LEU A 76 2.13 7.15 -8.53
N ASN A 77 3.29 6.72 -8.03
CA ASN A 77 4.56 7.27 -8.49
C ASN A 77 5.38 6.24 -9.30
N ALA A 78 5.07 4.95 -9.29
CA ALA A 78 5.99 3.87 -9.73
C ALA A 78 6.51 4.02 -11.17
N TYR A 79 5.77 4.75 -12.01
CA TYR A 79 6.03 4.91 -13.44
C TYR A 79 6.03 6.36 -13.93
N ALA A 80 5.84 7.35 -13.05
CA ALA A 80 5.71 8.76 -13.43
C ALA A 80 6.76 9.66 -12.74
N GLN A 81 6.88 10.91 -13.19
CA GLN A 81 7.57 11.92 -12.40
C GLN A 81 6.86 12.05 -11.06
N PHE A 82 7.64 11.96 -9.98
CA PHE A 82 7.13 11.98 -8.62
C PHE A 82 6.32 13.27 -8.36
N ASP A 83 5.02 13.12 -8.10
CA ASP A 83 4.08 14.23 -7.85
C ASP A 83 3.73 14.26 -6.37
N GLY A 84 4.51 15.03 -5.61
CA GLY A 84 4.33 15.19 -4.15
C GLY A 84 2.92 15.62 -3.76
N PRO A 85 2.37 16.72 -4.32
CA PRO A 85 1.00 17.16 -4.03
C PRO A 85 -0.07 16.09 -4.28
N ARG A 86 -0.02 15.40 -5.43
CA ARG A 86 -0.98 14.32 -5.73
C ARG A 86 -0.83 13.14 -4.78
N THR A 87 0.40 12.77 -4.43
CA THR A 87 0.70 11.69 -3.49
C THR A 87 0.16 11.99 -2.10
N VAL A 88 0.33 13.23 -1.61
CA VAL A 88 -0.20 13.65 -0.31
C VAL A 88 -1.73 13.62 -0.31
N ALA A 89 -2.38 14.09 -1.38
CA ALA A 89 -3.83 14.06 -1.50
C ALA A 89 -4.37 12.62 -1.50
N ALA A 90 -3.77 11.73 -2.28
CA ALA A 90 -4.14 10.32 -2.33
C ALA A 90 -3.91 9.61 -0.99
N PHE A 91 -2.81 9.91 -0.30
CA PHE A 91 -2.56 9.35 1.02
C PHE A 91 -3.60 9.78 2.05
N ARG A 92 -4.05 11.05 2.02
CA ARG A 92 -5.14 11.52 2.88
C ARG A 92 -6.44 10.77 2.60
N GLN A 93 -6.82 10.65 1.33
CA GLN A 93 -8.01 9.89 0.93
C GLN A 93 -7.94 8.43 1.39
N LEU A 94 -6.81 7.77 1.19
CA LEU A 94 -6.58 6.41 1.66
C LEU A 94 -6.69 6.32 3.19
N SER A 95 -6.10 7.27 3.91
CA SER A 95 -6.10 7.29 5.38
C SER A 95 -7.50 7.49 5.94
N ASP A 96 -8.29 8.41 5.38
CA ASP A 96 -9.66 8.67 5.79
C ASP A 96 -10.53 7.43 5.55
N TRP A 97 -10.41 6.83 4.36
CA TRP A 97 -11.14 5.61 3.98
C TRP A 97 -10.78 4.41 4.87
N LEU A 98 -9.51 4.28 5.28
CA LEU A 98 -9.05 3.24 6.21
C LEU A 98 -9.50 3.51 7.65
N ALA A 99 -9.53 4.77 8.07
CA ALA A 99 -9.98 5.16 9.41
C ALA A 99 -11.45 4.82 9.64
N GLU A 100 -12.32 5.01 8.63
CA GLU A 100 -13.72 4.56 8.65
C GLU A 100 -13.88 3.06 8.92
N ARG A 101 -12.82 2.28 8.66
CA ARG A 101 -12.78 0.82 8.83
C ARG A 101 -11.91 0.38 10.02
N GLY A 102 -11.58 1.32 10.92
CA GLY A 102 -10.83 1.06 12.15
C GLY A 102 -9.30 0.99 11.98
N VAL A 103 -8.78 1.24 10.77
CA VAL A 103 -7.34 1.26 10.50
C VAL A 103 -6.83 2.70 10.64
N VAL A 104 -6.29 3.02 11.82
CA VAL A 104 -5.67 4.32 12.08
C VAL A 104 -4.19 4.25 11.75
N VAL A 105 -3.79 5.00 10.73
CA VAL A 105 -2.38 5.18 10.36
C VAL A 105 -1.97 6.59 10.78
N ALA A 106 -0.85 6.72 11.48
CA ALA A 106 -0.28 8.04 11.74
C ALA A 106 0.04 8.68 10.40
N VAL A 107 -0.57 9.83 10.10
CA VAL A 107 -0.33 10.58 8.87
C VAL A 107 1.13 11.07 8.89
N PRO A 108 2.00 10.63 7.96
CA PRO A 108 3.33 11.22 7.85
C PRO A 108 3.20 12.68 7.44
N GLU A 109 4.07 13.53 7.98
CA GLU A 109 4.16 14.93 7.57
C GLU A 109 4.29 15.03 6.03
N PRO A 110 3.63 15.97 5.33
CA PRO A 110 3.65 16.04 3.86
C PRO A 110 5.05 16.08 3.24
N ARG A 111 6.04 16.60 3.99
CA ARG A 111 7.46 16.64 3.59
C ARG A 111 8.12 15.27 3.55
N GLU A 112 7.53 14.28 4.22
CA GLU A 112 8.06 12.93 4.31
C GLU A 112 7.68 12.11 3.08
N LEU A 113 6.51 12.36 2.50
CA LEU A 113 5.98 11.69 1.32
C LEU A 113 6.67 12.11 0.02
N THR A 114 7.54 13.12 0.03
CA THR A 114 8.21 13.65 -1.18
C THR A 114 9.42 12.83 -1.65
N LYS A 115 9.65 11.67 -1.02
CA LYS A 115 10.77 10.77 -1.31
C LYS A 115 10.24 9.40 -1.74
N TRP A 116 11.06 8.67 -2.46
CA TRP A 116 10.79 7.29 -2.86
C TRP A 116 10.99 6.29 -1.73
#